data_AF-A0A239FW90-F1
#
_entry.id   AF-A0A239FW90-F1
#
_cell.length_a   1.000
_cell.length_b   1.000
_cell.length_c   1.000
_cell.angle_alpha   90.00
_cell.angle_beta   90.00
_cell.angle_gamma   90.00
#
_symmetry.space_group_name_H-M   'P 1'
#
loop_
_entity.id
_entity.type
_entity.pdbx_description
1 polymer ?
#
loop_
_entity_poly.entity_id
_entity_poly.type
_entity_poly.pdbx_seq_one_letter_code
_entity_poly.pdbx_strand_id
1 'polypeptide(L)'
;MTEYPAGSVEPYERGMEAKRGGNVAEAEQLLRRAFESGHPGGAHELGFIAAERGDDREAVAWWRRAAEAGLPESAFEVGYAAERDGDPEAAERWYRQSAAGGFGGGALNLGILLEDRGDVDEAMGFFRQAWELGSDKAAFNLGRLYDDGGKGDLEAAETWYTRAAERGNGGAAFNLGFVRQDKGDPAGQVRAWRQAADLGHPKAAYCLGAHFEKAGDEDTAIGWFRRAVQEAGVEHAARRLGDIYRRRGDGRGARFWSEFLSGLSGYSPEFEAFASAGSAAAIQRQNVLNAVVGDVDIAFDVDRRTLTAGGRTLHGMTFLGSFSHLSDTWLWAWANPHYGDGVPAVAPLAAVREHGERHAVPELAAGRLDLSGFPDPHQAATTMAIAAAALLGGNGVQSCRVNDGKGSFYFHVDDPALPAAEFDPLSATRLMTTAAEIFPTEQRRVVRGFLAHHGCRIRENEEVIDGIGPQGGQVTVAFTPDGLIKATTAGRAAAG
;
A
#
# COMPACT_ATOMS: atom_id res chain seq x y z
N MET A 1 -38.69 -26.56 -6.04
CA MET A 1 -39.83 -25.98 -6.76
C MET A 1 -39.59 -24.48 -6.80
N THR A 2 -39.65 -23.84 -7.96
CA THR A 2 -39.45 -22.38 -8.06
C THR A 2 -40.52 -21.67 -7.23
N GLU A 3 -40.11 -20.70 -6.43
CA GLU A 3 -40.97 -19.94 -5.49
C GLU A 3 -41.98 -19.02 -6.22
N TYR A 4 -41.80 -18.82 -7.52
CA TYR A 4 -42.58 -17.90 -8.36
C TYR A 4 -43.31 -18.61 -9.51
N PRO A 5 -44.38 -18.00 -10.07
CA PRO A 5 -45.12 -18.56 -11.21
C PRO A 5 -44.22 -18.85 -12.42
N ALA A 6 -44.40 -20.02 -13.06
CA ALA A 6 -43.54 -20.41 -14.20
C ALA A 6 -43.53 -19.37 -15.34
N GLY A 7 -44.67 -18.69 -15.58
CA GLY A 7 -44.80 -17.65 -16.61
C GLY A 7 -44.08 -16.33 -16.30
N SER A 8 -43.58 -16.15 -15.07
CA SER A 8 -42.89 -14.94 -14.64
C SER A 8 -41.37 -15.10 -14.57
N VAL A 9 -40.85 -16.32 -14.61
CA VAL A 9 -39.40 -16.62 -14.51
C VAL A 9 -38.66 -16.31 -15.82
N GLU A 10 -39.13 -16.82 -16.95
CA GLU A 10 -38.51 -16.57 -18.27
C GLU A 10 -38.38 -15.07 -18.60
N PRO A 11 -39.43 -14.23 -18.45
CA PRO A 11 -39.26 -12.79 -18.71
C PRO A 11 -38.30 -12.12 -17.72
N TYR A 12 -38.21 -12.60 -16.47
CA TYR A 12 -37.25 -12.06 -15.50
C TYR A 12 -35.81 -12.36 -15.92
N GLU A 13 -35.50 -13.63 -16.23
CA GLU A 13 -34.15 -14.06 -16.63
C GLU A 13 -33.67 -13.32 -17.89
N ARG A 14 -34.51 -13.27 -18.92
CA ARG A 14 -34.21 -12.52 -20.15
C ARG A 14 -34.06 -11.02 -19.91
N GLY A 15 -34.87 -10.46 -19.00
CA GLY A 15 -34.74 -9.05 -18.59
C GLY A 15 -33.38 -8.76 -17.96
N MET A 16 -32.91 -9.64 -17.08
CA MET A 16 -31.58 -9.53 -16.45
C MET A 16 -30.44 -9.72 -17.45
N GLU A 17 -30.60 -10.59 -18.44
CA GLU A 17 -29.64 -10.72 -19.55
C GLU A 17 -29.58 -9.45 -20.40
N ALA A 18 -30.72 -8.89 -20.79
CA ALA A 18 -30.79 -7.64 -21.53
C ALA A 18 -30.14 -6.48 -20.74
N LYS A 19 -30.37 -6.40 -19.42
CA LYS A 19 -29.73 -5.43 -18.53
C LYS A 19 -28.20 -5.58 -18.55
N ARG A 20 -27.68 -6.80 -18.37
CA ARG A 20 -26.23 -7.08 -18.45
C ARG A 20 -25.64 -6.78 -19.83
N GLY A 21 -26.42 -6.97 -20.89
CA GLY A 21 -26.04 -6.65 -22.27
C GLY A 21 -26.17 -5.17 -22.64
N GLY A 22 -26.62 -4.30 -21.73
CA GLY A 22 -26.82 -2.86 -21.98
C GLY A 22 -28.07 -2.51 -22.80
N ASN A 23 -28.96 -3.48 -23.08
CA ASN A 23 -30.22 -3.23 -23.75
C ASN A 23 -31.32 -2.85 -22.73
N VAL A 24 -31.23 -1.63 -22.19
CA VAL A 24 -32.09 -1.14 -21.11
C VAL A 24 -33.57 -1.15 -21.48
N ALA A 25 -33.93 -0.77 -22.71
CA ALA A 25 -35.33 -0.71 -23.13
C ALA A 25 -35.97 -2.11 -23.19
N GLU A 26 -35.24 -3.11 -23.68
CA GLU A 26 -35.70 -4.50 -23.67
C GLU A 26 -35.79 -5.03 -22.23
N ALA A 27 -34.79 -4.73 -21.39
CA ALA A 27 -34.78 -5.11 -19.99
C ALA A 27 -36.02 -4.59 -19.25
N GLU A 28 -36.35 -3.30 -19.39
CA GLU A 28 -37.52 -2.69 -18.73
C GLU A 28 -38.84 -3.37 -19.14
N GLN A 29 -39.02 -3.67 -20.43
CA GLN A 29 -40.23 -4.35 -20.92
C GLN A 29 -40.37 -5.76 -20.33
N LEU A 30 -39.28 -6.52 -20.35
CA LEU A 30 -39.26 -7.90 -19.86
C LEU A 30 -39.44 -7.96 -18.34
N LEU A 31 -38.76 -7.08 -17.58
CA LEU A 31 -38.88 -7.00 -16.12
C LEU A 31 -40.28 -6.53 -15.69
N ARG A 32 -40.91 -5.61 -16.43
CA ARG A 32 -42.31 -5.22 -16.19
C ARG A 32 -43.26 -6.39 -16.40
N ARG A 33 -43.11 -7.13 -17.51
CA ARG A 33 -43.90 -8.33 -17.79
C ARG A 33 -43.70 -9.39 -16.71
N ALA A 34 -42.48 -9.56 -16.22
CA ALA A 34 -42.18 -10.49 -15.12
C ALA A 34 -42.92 -10.11 -13.85
N PHE A 35 -42.90 -8.82 -13.48
CA PHE A 35 -43.63 -8.31 -12.32
C PHE A 35 -45.14 -8.50 -12.46
N GLU A 36 -45.72 -8.11 -13.59
CA GLU A 36 -47.14 -8.28 -13.90
C GLU A 36 -47.58 -9.76 -13.89
N SER A 37 -46.64 -10.68 -14.16
CA SER A 37 -46.85 -12.12 -14.11
C SER A 37 -46.63 -12.72 -12.71
N GLY A 38 -46.28 -11.92 -11.70
CA GLY A 38 -46.14 -12.33 -10.30
C GLY A 38 -44.70 -12.49 -9.79
N HIS A 39 -43.67 -12.02 -10.51
CA HIS A 39 -42.29 -12.03 -10.02
C HIS A 39 -41.90 -10.67 -9.42
N PRO A 40 -41.86 -10.49 -8.09
CA PRO A 40 -41.61 -9.19 -7.46
C PRO A 40 -40.23 -8.61 -7.82
N GLY A 41 -39.24 -9.47 -8.09
CA GLY A 41 -37.91 -9.06 -8.57
C GLY A 41 -37.94 -8.21 -9.85
N GLY A 42 -38.96 -8.35 -10.71
CA GLY A 42 -39.10 -7.49 -11.89
C GLY A 42 -39.25 -6.01 -11.53
N ALA A 43 -40.10 -5.69 -10.54
CA ALA A 43 -40.27 -4.32 -10.05
C ALA A 43 -39.03 -3.85 -9.27
N HIS A 44 -38.36 -4.73 -8.54
CA HIS A 44 -37.11 -4.37 -7.84
C HIS A 44 -36.03 -3.84 -8.80
N GLU A 45 -35.81 -4.57 -9.89
CA GLU A 45 -34.81 -4.23 -10.89
C GLU A 45 -35.19 -2.99 -11.70
N LEU A 46 -36.48 -2.79 -11.98
CA LEU A 46 -37.00 -1.54 -12.55
C LEU A 46 -36.71 -0.34 -11.64
N GLY A 47 -36.75 -0.52 -10.31
CA GLY A 47 -36.37 0.50 -9.36
C GLY A 47 -34.91 0.92 -9.51
N PHE A 48 -33.98 -0.04 -9.63
CA PHE A 48 -32.58 0.27 -9.89
C PHE A 48 -32.34 0.94 -11.24
N ILE A 49 -32.99 0.48 -12.32
CA ILE A 49 -32.88 1.13 -13.64
C ILE A 49 -33.36 2.58 -13.58
N ALA A 50 -34.46 2.87 -12.86
CA ALA A 50 -34.92 4.24 -12.66
C ALA A 50 -33.92 5.10 -11.87
N ALA A 51 -33.34 4.54 -10.80
CA ALA A 51 -32.32 5.23 -9.99
C ALA A 51 -31.04 5.53 -10.81
N GLU A 52 -30.58 4.59 -11.65
CA GLU A 52 -29.43 4.79 -12.56
C GLU A 52 -29.67 5.92 -13.57
N ARG A 53 -30.92 6.19 -13.94
CA ARG A 53 -31.32 7.35 -14.78
C ARG A 53 -31.49 8.65 -13.99
N GLY A 54 -31.38 8.60 -12.66
CA GLY A 54 -31.61 9.74 -11.76
C GLY A 54 -33.08 10.05 -11.48
N ASP A 55 -34.00 9.11 -11.74
CA ASP A 55 -35.42 9.25 -11.38
C ASP A 55 -35.72 8.52 -10.05
N ASP A 56 -35.35 9.16 -8.95
CA ASP A 56 -35.55 8.64 -7.59
C ASP A 56 -37.03 8.39 -7.27
N ARG A 57 -37.95 9.20 -7.82
CA ARG A 57 -39.38 9.05 -7.55
C ARG A 57 -39.92 7.79 -8.21
N GLU A 58 -39.55 7.55 -9.47
CA GLU A 58 -39.92 6.33 -10.16
C GLU A 58 -39.27 5.10 -9.48
N ALA A 59 -38.00 5.21 -9.07
CA ALA A 59 -37.29 4.14 -8.36
C ALA A 59 -38.04 3.69 -7.10
N VAL A 60 -38.35 4.64 -6.20
CA VAL A 60 -39.10 4.37 -4.97
C VAL A 60 -40.49 3.80 -5.27
N ALA A 61 -41.16 4.27 -6.33
CA ALA A 61 -42.46 3.73 -6.71
C ALA A 61 -42.39 2.26 -7.14
N TRP A 62 -41.33 1.86 -7.85
CA TRP A 62 -41.12 0.47 -8.23
C TRP A 62 -40.70 -0.41 -7.05
N TRP A 63 -39.78 0.05 -6.21
CA TRP A 63 -39.42 -0.68 -4.99
C TRP A 63 -40.61 -0.84 -4.05
N ARG A 64 -41.47 0.18 -3.90
CA ARG A 64 -42.69 0.05 -3.10
C ARG A 64 -43.60 -1.07 -3.61
N ARG A 65 -43.82 -1.16 -4.93
CA ARG A 65 -44.62 -2.24 -5.52
C ARG A 65 -44.00 -3.62 -5.28
N ALA A 66 -42.68 -3.75 -5.39
CA ALA A 66 -41.98 -5.00 -5.09
C ALA A 66 -42.05 -5.36 -3.59
N ALA A 67 -41.92 -4.37 -2.70
CA ALA A 67 -42.03 -4.54 -1.26
C ALA A 67 -43.44 -4.98 -0.85
N GLU A 68 -44.49 -4.34 -1.41
CA GLU A 68 -45.89 -4.72 -1.22
C GLU A 68 -46.19 -6.13 -1.75
N ALA A 69 -45.45 -6.58 -2.78
CA ALA A 69 -45.47 -7.95 -3.28
C ALA A 69 -44.61 -8.93 -2.45
N GLY A 70 -44.08 -8.48 -1.31
CA GLY A 70 -43.40 -9.33 -0.32
C GLY A 70 -41.88 -9.41 -0.46
N LEU A 71 -41.25 -8.60 -1.33
CA LEU A 71 -39.80 -8.65 -1.52
C LEU A 71 -39.06 -7.84 -0.42
N PRO A 72 -38.31 -8.50 0.48
CA PRO A 72 -37.69 -7.85 1.64
C PRO A 72 -36.62 -6.82 1.28
N GLU A 73 -35.84 -7.05 0.23
CA GLU A 73 -34.80 -6.15 -0.28
C GLU A 73 -35.42 -4.83 -0.75
N SER A 74 -36.58 -4.89 -1.41
CA SER A 74 -37.27 -3.67 -1.85
C SER A 74 -37.90 -2.92 -0.69
N ALA A 75 -38.37 -3.62 0.35
CA ALA A 75 -38.81 -2.94 1.58
C ALA A 75 -37.65 -2.16 2.22
N PHE A 76 -36.44 -2.71 2.21
CA PHE A 76 -35.25 -1.99 2.66
C PHE A 76 -34.97 -0.73 1.83
N GLU A 77 -35.01 -0.79 0.49
CA GLU A 77 -34.77 0.38 -0.37
C GLU A 77 -35.79 1.50 -0.13
N VAL A 78 -37.07 1.16 0.07
CA VAL A 78 -38.11 2.14 0.41
C VAL A 78 -37.87 2.74 1.80
N GLY A 79 -37.44 1.92 2.77
CA GLY A 79 -37.07 2.40 4.10
C GLY A 79 -35.90 3.36 4.07
N TYR A 80 -34.87 3.05 3.28
CA TYR A 80 -33.70 3.89 3.07
C TYR A 80 -34.05 5.24 2.41
N ALA A 81 -34.92 5.22 1.39
CA ALA A 81 -35.41 6.44 0.77
C ALA A 81 -36.21 7.31 1.75
N ALA A 82 -37.06 6.70 2.58
CA ALA A 82 -37.83 7.42 3.59
C ALA A 82 -36.94 8.08 4.66
N GLU A 83 -35.88 7.39 5.11
CA GLU A 83 -34.90 7.93 6.03
C GLU A 83 -34.17 9.14 5.44
N ARG A 84 -33.73 9.04 4.17
CA ARG A 84 -33.11 10.14 3.42
C ARG A 84 -34.04 11.35 3.28
N ASP A 85 -35.34 11.11 3.13
CA ASP A 85 -36.37 12.16 3.03
C ASP A 85 -36.76 12.72 4.42
N GLY A 86 -36.17 12.22 5.52
CA GLY A 86 -36.41 12.70 6.88
C GLY A 86 -37.70 12.16 7.51
N ASP A 87 -38.21 11.02 7.05
CA ASP A 87 -39.38 10.32 7.59
C ASP A 87 -38.97 9.02 8.32
N PRO A 88 -38.48 9.13 9.57
CA PRO A 88 -38.02 7.96 10.33
C PRO A 88 -39.15 6.99 10.67
N GLU A 89 -40.40 7.47 10.80
CA GLU A 89 -41.55 6.60 11.06
C GLU A 89 -41.85 5.71 9.85
N ALA A 90 -41.80 6.27 8.64
CA ALA A 90 -41.93 5.47 7.43
C ALA A 90 -40.75 4.52 7.24
N ALA A 91 -39.52 4.99 7.50
CA ALA A 91 -38.33 4.14 7.44
C ALA A 91 -38.45 2.93 8.36
N GLU A 92 -38.84 3.14 9.63
CA GLU A 92 -39.02 2.09 10.63
C GLU A 92 -40.04 1.03 10.18
N ARG A 93 -41.18 1.45 9.63
CA ARG A 93 -42.21 0.51 9.12
C ARG A 93 -41.66 -0.38 8.02
N TRP A 94 -40.94 0.20 7.06
CA TRP A 94 -40.39 -0.53 5.93
C TRP A 94 -39.20 -1.41 6.33
N TYR A 95 -38.33 -0.94 7.22
CA TYR A 95 -37.24 -1.76 7.76
C TYR A 95 -37.76 -2.93 8.60
N ARG A 96 -38.83 -2.75 9.39
CA ARG A 96 -39.51 -3.86 10.08
C ARG A 96 -40.04 -4.90 9.11
N GLN A 97 -40.69 -4.47 8.03
CA GLN A 97 -41.17 -5.39 6.99
C GLN A 97 -40.02 -6.14 6.33
N SER A 98 -38.93 -5.44 6.00
CA SER A 98 -37.72 -6.03 5.42
C SER A 98 -37.07 -7.05 6.36
N ALA A 99 -36.91 -6.71 7.64
CA ALA A 99 -36.35 -7.59 8.65
C ALA A 99 -37.22 -8.84 8.87
N ALA A 100 -38.55 -8.68 8.96
CA ALA A 100 -39.50 -9.78 9.07
C ALA A 100 -39.49 -10.71 7.84
N GLY A 101 -39.17 -10.16 6.68
CA GLY A 101 -38.93 -10.91 5.44
C GLY A 101 -37.59 -11.64 5.38
N GLY A 102 -36.74 -11.52 6.40
CA GLY A 102 -35.44 -12.21 6.45
C GLY A 102 -34.29 -11.46 5.79
N PHE A 103 -34.43 -10.15 5.51
CA PHE A 103 -33.31 -9.38 4.97
C PHE A 103 -32.45 -8.77 6.09
N GLY A 104 -31.19 -9.21 6.17
CA GLY A 104 -30.25 -8.75 7.19
C GLY A 104 -29.93 -7.25 7.13
N GLY A 105 -29.98 -6.63 5.95
CA GLY A 105 -29.83 -5.18 5.79
C GLY A 105 -30.97 -4.39 6.43
N GLY A 106 -32.21 -4.89 6.30
CA GLY A 106 -33.40 -4.31 6.95
C GLY A 106 -33.32 -4.39 8.47
N ALA A 107 -32.94 -5.55 9.01
CA ALA A 107 -32.74 -5.72 10.45
C ALA A 107 -31.60 -4.83 10.98
N LEU A 108 -30.50 -4.69 10.24
CA LEU A 108 -29.38 -3.83 10.63
C LEU A 108 -29.81 -2.36 10.71
N ASN A 109 -30.44 -1.80 9.67
CA ASN A 109 -30.83 -0.39 9.65
C ASN A 109 -31.95 -0.09 10.65
N LEU A 110 -32.86 -1.04 10.89
CA LEU A 110 -33.82 -0.91 11.97
C LEU A 110 -33.13 -0.82 13.34
N GLY A 111 -32.12 -1.66 13.59
CA GLY A 111 -31.33 -1.59 14.82
C GLY A 111 -30.67 -0.22 15.01
N ILE A 112 -30.08 0.36 13.94
CA ILE A 112 -29.48 1.70 13.98
C ILE A 112 -30.53 2.76 14.32
N LEU A 113 -31.67 2.75 13.63
CA LEU A 113 -32.74 3.72 13.83
C LEU A 113 -33.30 3.69 15.27
N LEU A 114 -33.47 2.48 15.82
CA LEU A 114 -33.92 2.28 17.20
C LEU A 114 -32.87 2.75 18.21
N GLU A 115 -31.59 2.47 17.95
CA GLU A 115 -30.49 2.95 18.78
C GLU A 115 -30.43 4.48 18.81
N ASP A 116 -30.54 5.15 17.66
CA ASP A 116 -30.53 6.61 17.55
C ASP A 116 -31.69 7.26 18.31
N ARG A 117 -32.82 6.55 18.44
CA ARG A 117 -33.97 6.96 19.26
C ARG A 117 -33.80 6.66 20.76
N GLY A 118 -32.80 5.87 21.13
CA GLY A 118 -32.51 5.45 22.52
C GLY A 118 -33.14 4.11 22.92
N ASP A 119 -33.76 3.38 22.00
CA ASP A 119 -34.39 2.07 22.24
C ASP A 119 -33.34 0.94 22.15
N VAL A 120 -32.30 1.03 22.99
CA VAL A 120 -31.08 0.19 22.89
C VAL A 120 -31.38 -1.31 22.98
N ASP A 121 -32.26 -1.74 23.88
CA ASP A 121 -32.57 -3.17 24.04
C ASP A 121 -33.25 -3.76 22.80
N GLU A 122 -34.16 -3.00 22.17
CA GLU A 122 -34.83 -3.41 20.93
C GLU A 122 -33.81 -3.43 19.77
N ALA A 123 -32.95 -2.41 19.69
CA ALA A 123 -31.87 -2.34 18.72
C ALA A 123 -30.94 -3.56 18.79
N MET A 124 -30.53 -3.97 20.01
CA MET A 124 -29.72 -5.18 20.20
C MET A 124 -30.44 -6.45 19.74
N GLY A 125 -31.76 -6.52 19.89
CA GLY A 125 -32.58 -7.60 19.32
C GLY A 125 -32.43 -7.68 17.80
N PHE A 126 -32.63 -6.55 17.11
CA PHE A 126 -32.51 -6.48 15.66
C PHE A 126 -31.08 -6.66 15.14
N PHE A 127 -30.06 -6.22 15.87
CA PHE A 127 -28.68 -6.52 15.50
C PHE A 127 -28.36 -8.03 15.61
N ARG A 128 -28.89 -8.74 16.62
CA ARG A 128 -28.71 -10.20 16.69
C ARG A 128 -29.39 -10.88 15.50
N GLN A 129 -30.61 -10.47 15.17
CA GLN A 129 -31.31 -10.96 13.98
C GLN A 129 -30.53 -10.65 12.69
N ALA A 130 -30.01 -9.42 12.54
CA ALA A 130 -29.22 -9.04 11.38
C ALA A 130 -27.96 -9.91 11.22
N TRP A 131 -27.27 -10.22 12.32
CA TRP A 131 -26.13 -11.14 12.31
C TRP A 131 -26.52 -12.56 11.88
N GLU A 132 -27.62 -13.10 12.41
CA GLU A 132 -28.14 -14.42 12.03
C GLU A 132 -28.53 -14.49 10.54
N LEU A 133 -28.95 -13.36 9.97
CA LEU A 133 -29.26 -13.18 8.56
C LEU A 133 -28.04 -12.82 7.69
N GLY A 134 -26.82 -12.88 8.23
CA GLY A 134 -25.57 -12.69 7.49
C GLY A 134 -25.08 -11.25 7.36
N SER A 135 -25.63 -10.30 8.13
CA SER A 135 -25.13 -8.92 8.19
C SER A 135 -23.94 -8.80 9.14
N ASP A 136 -22.73 -8.97 8.61
CA ASP A 136 -21.48 -8.97 9.42
C ASP A 136 -21.25 -7.67 10.21
N LYS A 137 -21.79 -6.54 9.72
CA LYS A 137 -21.71 -5.23 10.41
C LYS A 137 -22.42 -5.23 11.76
N ALA A 138 -23.44 -6.07 11.95
CA ALA A 138 -24.24 -6.11 13.17
C ALA A 138 -23.43 -6.56 14.40
N ALA A 139 -22.47 -7.48 14.22
CA ALA A 139 -21.60 -7.92 15.31
C ALA A 139 -20.73 -6.77 15.86
N PHE A 140 -20.29 -5.83 15.02
CA PHE A 140 -19.55 -4.65 15.50
C PHE A 140 -20.44 -3.74 16.36
N ASN A 141 -21.68 -3.50 15.94
CA ASN A 141 -22.63 -2.67 16.70
C ASN A 141 -22.98 -3.32 18.05
N LEU A 142 -23.21 -4.63 18.07
CA LEU A 142 -23.42 -5.37 19.32
C LEU A 142 -22.21 -5.28 20.25
N GLY A 143 -20.99 -5.45 19.71
CA GLY A 143 -19.77 -5.30 20.50
C GLY A 143 -19.67 -3.92 21.16
N ARG A 144 -20.00 -2.86 20.40
CA ARG A 144 -19.99 -1.47 20.91
C ARG A 144 -21.05 -1.22 21.99
N LEU A 145 -22.26 -1.74 21.81
CA LEU A 145 -23.32 -1.58 22.80
C LEU A 145 -23.03 -2.34 24.10
N TYR A 146 -22.42 -3.53 24.00
CA TYR A 146 -22.03 -4.29 25.19
C TYR A 146 -20.80 -3.70 25.91
N ASP A 147 -19.86 -3.08 25.19
CA ASP A 147 -18.68 -2.46 25.79
C ASP A 147 -19.04 -1.27 26.70
N ASP A 148 -19.95 -0.39 26.23
CA ASP A 148 -20.35 0.86 26.91
C ASP A 148 -19.13 1.67 27.41
N GLY A 149 -18.08 1.74 26.58
CA GLY A 149 -16.83 2.41 26.92
C GLY A 149 -16.10 1.80 28.13
N GLY A 150 -16.03 0.47 28.20
CA GLY A 150 -15.35 -0.28 29.25
C GLY A 150 -16.19 -0.53 30.52
N LYS A 151 -17.48 -0.17 30.53
CA LYS A 151 -18.36 -0.25 31.72
C LYS A 151 -19.48 -1.28 31.61
N GLY A 152 -19.71 -1.81 30.42
CA GLY A 152 -20.76 -2.77 30.15
C GLY A 152 -20.33 -4.23 30.37
N ASP A 153 -20.96 -5.14 29.63
CA ASP A 153 -20.64 -6.57 29.66
C ASP A 153 -19.45 -6.85 28.73
N LEU A 154 -18.24 -6.79 29.29
CA LEU A 154 -17.00 -7.02 28.56
C LEU A 154 -16.88 -8.44 27.97
N GLU A 155 -17.56 -9.44 28.54
CA GLU A 155 -17.57 -10.80 27.98
C GLU A 155 -18.41 -10.86 26.69
N ALA A 156 -19.58 -10.22 26.71
CA ALA A 156 -20.41 -10.08 25.52
C ALA A 156 -19.73 -9.19 24.46
N ALA A 157 -19.13 -8.07 24.87
CA ALA A 157 -18.38 -7.18 23.97
C ALA A 157 -17.24 -7.93 23.27
N GLU A 158 -16.43 -8.68 24.04
CA GLU A 158 -15.36 -9.53 23.51
C GLU A 158 -15.89 -10.54 22.48
N THR A 159 -17.00 -11.21 22.80
CA THR A 159 -17.60 -12.21 21.91
C THR A 159 -17.99 -11.59 20.57
N TRP A 160 -18.68 -10.45 20.60
CA TRP A 160 -19.19 -9.80 19.39
C TRP A 160 -18.09 -9.12 18.57
N TYR A 161 -17.13 -8.47 19.22
CA TYR A 161 -15.97 -7.92 18.51
C TYR A 161 -15.09 -9.01 17.90
N THR A 162 -14.90 -10.15 18.57
CA THR A 162 -14.17 -11.29 17.99
C THR A 162 -14.85 -11.78 16.72
N ARG A 163 -16.17 -11.98 16.75
CA ARG A 163 -16.95 -12.39 15.56
C ARG A 163 -16.82 -11.40 14.40
N ALA A 164 -16.91 -10.10 14.66
CA ALA A 164 -16.74 -9.09 13.63
C ALA A 164 -15.30 -9.06 13.09
N ALA A 165 -14.28 -9.22 13.94
CA ALA A 165 -12.88 -9.27 13.54
C ALA A 165 -12.57 -10.50 12.67
N GLU A 166 -13.15 -11.66 12.97
CA GLU A 166 -13.07 -12.88 12.14
C GLU A 166 -13.70 -12.69 10.75
N ARG A 167 -14.64 -11.75 10.62
CA ARG A 167 -15.23 -11.32 9.33
C ARG A 167 -14.45 -10.19 8.66
N GLY A 168 -13.23 -9.89 9.13
CA GLY A 168 -12.35 -8.89 8.52
C GLY A 168 -12.59 -7.46 8.99
N ASN A 169 -13.38 -7.23 10.05
CA ASN A 169 -13.59 -5.89 10.58
C ASN A 169 -12.39 -5.42 11.45
N GLY A 170 -11.49 -4.63 10.86
CA GLY A 170 -10.33 -4.07 11.57
C GLY A 170 -10.68 -3.14 12.73
N GLY A 171 -11.82 -2.44 12.67
CA GLY A 171 -12.33 -1.61 13.77
C GLY A 171 -12.77 -2.46 14.97
N ALA A 172 -13.39 -3.61 14.72
CA ALA A 172 -13.75 -4.56 15.76
C ALA A 172 -12.51 -5.16 16.45
N ALA A 173 -11.51 -5.57 15.67
CA ALA A 173 -10.23 -6.05 16.20
C ALA A 173 -9.52 -4.98 17.04
N PHE A 174 -9.62 -3.70 16.62
CA PHE A 174 -9.05 -2.58 17.37
C PHE A 174 -9.74 -2.39 18.73
N ASN A 175 -11.08 -2.38 18.76
CA ASN A 175 -11.86 -2.25 19.98
C ASN A 175 -11.72 -3.47 20.90
N LEU A 176 -11.63 -4.68 20.33
CA LEU A 176 -11.31 -5.89 21.08
C LEU A 176 -10.01 -5.74 21.88
N GLY A 177 -9.01 -5.03 21.35
CA GLY A 177 -7.77 -4.76 22.10
C GLY A 177 -7.98 -3.91 23.36
N PHE A 178 -8.91 -2.96 23.34
CA PHE A 178 -9.28 -2.20 24.54
C PHE A 178 -10.09 -3.04 25.52
N VAL A 179 -11.06 -3.82 25.03
CA VAL A 179 -11.81 -4.76 25.89
C VAL A 179 -10.85 -5.74 26.60
N ARG A 180 -9.86 -6.29 25.89
CA ARG A 180 -8.82 -7.14 26.48
C ARG A 180 -7.96 -6.41 27.49
N GLN A 181 -7.65 -5.13 27.24
CA GLN A 181 -6.92 -4.30 28.19
C GLN A 181 -7.70 -4.09 29.48
N ASP A 182 -8.99 -3.74 29.39
CA ASP A 182 -9.86 -3.49 30.55
C ASP A 182 -10.09 -4.77 31.37
N LYS A 183 -10.09 -5.93 30.70
CA LYS A 183 -10.09 -7.25 31.34
C LYS A 183 -8.75 -7.67 31.95
N GLY A 184 -7.69 -6.86 31.78
CA GLY A 184 -6.36 -7.20 32.29
C GLY A 184 -5.66 -8.33 31.53
N ASP A 185 -5.90 -8.46 30.21
CA ASP A 185 -5.21 -9.39 29.30
C ASP A 185 -4.30 -8.65 28.30
N PRO A 186 -3.07 -8.25 28.69
CA PRO A 186 -2.13 -7.57 27.80
C PRO A 186 -1.73 -8.40 26.57
N ALA A 187 -1.70 -9.74 26.70
CA ALA A 187 -1.34 -10.61 25.59
C ALA A 187 -2.46 -10.64 24.54
N GLY A 188 -3.72 -10.72 24.98
CA GLY A 188 -4.90 -10.60 24.12
C GLY A 188 -5.02 -9.23 23.48
N GLN A 189 -4.71 -8.16 24.21
CA GLN A 189 -4.65 -6.79 23.68
C GLN A 189 -3.70 -6.70 22.48
N VAL A 190 -2.45 -7.15 22.64
CA VAL A 190 -1.45 -7.11 21.56
C VAL A 190 -1.88 -7.96 20.37
N ARG A 191 -2.45 -9.15 20.60
CA ARG A 191 -2.97 -10.00 19.50
C ARG A 191 -4.08 -9.30 18.72
N ALA A 192 -5.06 -8.71 19.41
CA ALA A 192 -6.19 -8.02 18.80
C ALA A 192 -5.73 -6.79 18.00
N TRP A 193 -4.84 -5.97 18.54
CA TRP A 193 -4.30 -4.82 17.82
C TRP A 193 -3.40 -5.20 16.64
N ARG A 194 -2.66 -6.32 16.71
CA ARG A 194 -1.92 -6.84 15.54
C ARG A 194 -2.88 -7.23 14.42
N GLN A 195 -3.92 -7.99 14.73
CA GLN A 195 -4.98 -8.32 13.78
C GLN A 195 -5.62 -7.05 13.20
N ALA A 196 -5.88 -6.03 14.03
CA ALA A 196 -6.42 -4.76 13.55
C ALA A 196 -5.48 -4.05 12.57
N ALA A 197 -4.17 -4.04 12.83
CA ALA A 197 -3.18 -3.47 11.93
C ALA A 197 -3.13 -4.24 10.59
N ASP A 198 -3.17 -5.57 10.64
CA ASP A 198 -3.17 -6.43 9.44
C ASP A 198 -4.46 -6.30 8.63
N LEU A 199 -5.57 -5.95 9.28
CA LEU A 199 -6.84 -5.56 8.64
C LEU A 199 -6.88 -4.09 8.22
N GLY A 200 -5.76 -3.35 8.30
CA GLY A 200 -5.65 -1.97 7.82
C GLY A 200 -6.26 -0.91 8.73
N HIS A 201 -6.48 -1.19 10.02
CA HIS A 201 -7.00 -0.18 10.94
C HIS A 201 -5.97 0.94 11.18
N PRO A 202 -6.29 2.22 10.90
CA PRO A 202 -5.30 3.30 10.75
C PRO A 202 -4.58 3.68 12.05
N LYS A 203 -5.13 3.31 13.21
CA LYS A 203 -4.55 3.65 14.53
C LYS A 203 -3.86 2.47 15.21
N ALA A 204 -4.02 1.25 14.70
CA ALA A 204 -3.60 0.04 15.41
C ALA A 204 -2.08 -0.06 15.56
N ALA A 205 -1.35 0.24 14.48
CA ALA A 205 0.12 0.27 14.50
C ALA A 205 0.66 1.29 15.50
N TYR A 206 0.08 2.49 15.58
CA TYR A 206 0.49 3.48 16.58
C TYR A 206 0.26 2.99 18.02
N CYS A 207 -0.89 2.39 18.30
CA CYS A 207 -1.21 1.85 19.63
C CYS A 207 -0.26 0.72 20.04
N LEU A 208 0.13 -0.15 19.12
CA LEU A 208 1.16 -1.17 19.35
C LEU A 208 2.51 -0.52 19.65
N GLY A 209 2.93 0.47 18.86
CA GLY A 209 4.17 1.21 19.11
C GLY A 209 4.21 1.82 20.51
N ALA A 210 3.14 2.51 20.91
CA ALA A 210 3.03 3.12 22.23
C ALA A 210 3.00 2.08 23.37
N HIS A 211 2.37 0.91 23.15
CA HIS A 211 2.35 -0.19 24.11
C HIS A 211 3.76 -0.73 24.38
N PHE A 212 4.50 -1.06 23.31
CA PHE A 212 5.87 -1.59 23.44
C PHE A 212 6.85 -0.55 24.00
N GLU A 213 6.70 0.72 23.61
CA GLU A 213 7.52 1.79 24.17
C GLU A 213 7.30 1.96 25.68
N LYS A 214 6.04 1.90 26.15
CA LYS A 214 5.72 1.92 27.58
C LYS A 214 6.30 0.72 28.33
N ALA A 215 6.38 -0.44 27.68
CA ALA A 215 6.99 -1.65 28.22
C ALA A 215 8.53 -1.63 28.19
N GLY A 216 9.15 -0.61 27.58
CA GLY A 216 10.61 -0.49 27.43
C GLY A 216 11.18 -1.27 26.24
N ASP A 217 10.34 -1.90 25.42
CA ASP A 217 10.75 -2.57 24.18
C ASP A 217 10.72 -1.57 23.01
N GLU A 218 11.73 -0.69 22.99
CA GLU A 218 11.83 0.36 21.99
C GLU A 218 12.05 -0.20 20.56
N ASP A 219 12.71 -1.35 20.40
CA ASP A 219 12.98 -1.92 19.07
C ASP A 219 11.68 -2.38 18.39
N THR A 220 10.82 -3.09 19.13
CA THR A 220 9.48 -3.44 18.63
C THR A 220 8.63 -2.19 18.42
N ALA A 221 8.74 -1.20 19.32
CA ALA A 221 8.01 0.06 19.18
C ALA A 221 8.37 0.81 17.89
N ILE A 222 9.67 0.90 17.56
CA ILE A 222 10.16 1.51 16.32
C ILE A 222 9.50 0.85 15.12
N GLY A 223 9.48 -0.49 15.04
CA GLY A 223 8.85 -1.20 13.92
C GLY A 223 7.38 -0.80 13.71
N TRP A 224 6.61 -0.73 14.79
CA TRP A 224 5.19 -0.34 14.73
C TRP A 224 4.98 1.14 14.42
N PHE A 225 5.79 2.03 14.97
CA PHE A 225 5.71 3.45 14.63
C PHE A 225 6.08 3.69 13.17
N ARG A 226 7.11 3.02 12.63
CA ARG A 226 7.49 3.09 11.21
C ARG A 226 6.30 2.74 10.33
N ARG A 227 5.66 1.60 10.61
CA ARG A 227 4.44 1.16 9.92
C ARG A 227 3.31 2.20 10.00
N ALA A 228 3.06 2.78 11.18
CA ALA A 228 2.04 3.81 11.36
C ALA A 228 2.31 5.08 10.53
N VAL A 229 3.57 5.49 10.39
CA VAL A 229 3.96 6.62 9.54
C VAL A 229 3.78 6.26 8.07
N GLN A 230 4.28 5.11 7.64
CA GLN A 230 4.33 4.72 6.23
C GLN A 230 2.97 4.36 5.64
N GLU A 231 2.10 3.68 6.41
CA GLU A 231 0.79 3.23 5.93
C GLU A 231 -0.31 4.27 6.13
N ALA A 232 -0.25 5.06 7.20
CA ALA A 232 -1.34 5.95 7.61
C ALA A 232 -0.93 7.42 7.83
N GLY A 233 0.35 7.78 7.61
CA GLY A 233 0.81 9.17 7.74
C GLY A 233 0.68 9.71 9.17
N VAL A 234 0.80 8.87 10.20
CA VAL A 234 0.57 9.29 11.58
C VAL A 234 1.73 10.15 12.09
N GLU A 235 1.57 11.48 12.05
CA GLU A 235 2.59 12.44 12.52
C GLU A 235 3.06 12.20 13.95
N HIS A 236 2.17 11.76 14.83
CA HIS A 236 2.52 11.44 16.20
C HIS A 236 3.53 10.28 16.27
N ALA A 237 3.42 9.28 15.40
CA ALA A 237 4.38 8.19 15.32
C ALA A 237 5.75 8.69 14.81
N ALA A 238 5.77 9.58 13.82
CA ALA A 238 6.98 10.21 13.29
C ALA A 238 7.74 10.99 14.39
N ARG A 239 7.02 11.78 15.19
CA ARG A 239 7.61 12.50 16.34
C ARG A 239 8.18 11.53 17.39
N ARG A 240 7.45 10.44 17.71
CA ARG A 240 7.94 9.42 18.67
C ARG A 240 9.19 8.72 18.18
N LEU A 241 9.28 8.39 16.88
CA LEU A 241 10.52 7.88 16.28
C LEU A 241 11.65 8.90 16.46
N GLY A 242 11.43 10.16 16.09
CA GLY A 242 12.42 11.24 16.27
C GLY A 242 12.98 11.30 17.70
N ASP A 243 12.11 11.20 18.71
CA ASP A 243 12.50 11.21 20.12
C ASP A 243 13.26 9.95 20.56
N ILE A 244 12.84 8.76 20.12
CA ILE A 244 13.54 7.50 20.40
C ILE A 244 14.96 7.54 19.83
N TYR A 245 15.12 7.91 18.56
CA TYR A 245 16.43 8.01 17.92
C TYR A 245 17.33 9.04 18.61
N ARG A 246 16.78 10.19 19.03
CA ARG A 246 17.52 11.20 19.79
C ARG A 246 18.03 10.67 21.13
N ARG A 247 17.21 9.91 21.87
CA ARG A 247 17.63 9.26 23.13
C ARG A 247 18.75 8.25 22.91
N ARG A 248 18.75 7.56 21.76
CA ARG A 248 19.80 6.60 21.36
C ARG A 248 21.08 7.27 20.82
N GLY A 249 21.11 8.61 20.72
CA GLY A 249 22.24 9.35 20.17
C GLY A 249 22.33 9.32 18.64
N ASP A 250 21.33 8.79 17.95
CA ASP A 250 21.26 8.80 16.48
C ASP A 250 20.56 10.07 16.00
N GLY A 251 21.34 11.14 15.84
CA GLY A 251 20.85 12.41 15.33
C GLY A 251 20.36 12.35 13.88
N ARG A 252 20.89 11.43 13.05
CA ARG A 252 20.49 11.28 11.65
C ARG A 252 19.13 10.63 11.53
N GLY A 253 18.93 9.50 12.21
CA GLY A 253 17.62 8.85 12.31
C GLY A 253 16.57 9.77 12.94
N ALA A 254 16.95 10.54 13.98
CA ALA A 254 16.04 11.48 14.61
C ALA A 254 15.55 12.58 13.65
N ARG A 255 16.47 13.16 12.86
CA ARG A 255 16.12 14.15 11.83
C ARG A 255 15.24 13.55 10.75
N PHE A 256 15.66 12.41 10.19
CA PHE A 256 14.94 11.71 9.12
C PHE A 256 13.47 11.46 9.49
N TRP A 257 13.21 10.86 10.64
CA TRP A 257 11.83 10.55 11.06
C TRP A 257 11.03 11.79 11.45
N SER A 258 11.68 12.87 11.90
CA SER A 258 10.98 14.13 12.19
C SER A 258 10.52 14.85 10.91
N GLU A 259 11.23 14.64 9.79
CA GLU A 259 10.99 15.27 8.50
C GLU A 259 10.15 14.40 7.54
N PHE A 260 9.96 13.12 7.85
CA PHE A 260 9.44 12.11 6.93
C PHE A 260 8.12 12.50 6.23
N LEU A 261 7.22 13.18 6.93
CA LEU A 261 5.92 13.61 6.39
C LEU A 261 5.90 15.06 5.89
N SER A 262 6.98 15.83 6.13
CA SER A 262 7.04 17.27 5.86
C SER A 262 8.12 17.65 4.82
N GLY A 263 8.76 16.67 4.18
CA GLY A 263 9.83 16.87 3.21
C GLY A 263 11.18 16.46 3.78
N LEU A 264 11.73 15.37 3.24
CA LEU A 264 13.04 14.83 3.62
C LEU A 264 14.17 15.75 3.17
N SER A 265 15.14 16.01 4.05
CA SER A 265 16.39 16.72 3.73
C SER A 265 17.61 15.81 3.51
N GLY A 266 17.43 14.51 3.72
CA GLY A 266 18.48 13.50 3.61
C GLY A 266 17.90 12.09 3.70
N TYR A 267 18.74 11.10 3.42
CA TYR A 267 18.36 9.70 3.52
C TYR A 267 18.43 9.17 4.95
N SER A 268 17.75 8.06 5.19
CA SER A 268 17.86 7.26 6.39
C SER A 268 19.27 6.64 6.49
N PRO A 269 19.79 6.42 7.71
CA PRO A 269 21.03 5.69 7.90
C PRO A 269 21.03 4.31 7.23
N GLU A 270 19.88 3.63 7.23
CA GLU A 270 19.70 2.32 6.61
C GLU A 270 19.82 2.40 5.08
N PHE A 271 19.21 3.40 4.44
CA PHE A 271 19.34 3.61 3.00
C PHE A 271 20.77 3.94 2.60
N GLU A 272 21.47 4.84 3.29
CA GLU A 272 22.86 5.16 2.97
C GLU A 272 23.77 3.93 3.10
N ALA A 273 23.58 3.14 4.16
CA ALA A 273 24.34 1.91 4.37
C ALA A 273 24.08 0.86 3.27
N PHE A 274 22.86 0.79 2.74
CA PHE A 274 22.51 -0.08 1.63
C PHE A 274 23.05 0.45 0.29
N ALA A 275 22.70 1.69 -0.06
CA ALA A 275 22.97 2.28 -1.37
C ALA A 275 24.46 2.50 -1.62
N SER A 276 25.23 2.87 -0.59
CA SER A 276 26.67 3.11 -0.73
C SER A 276 27.43 1.84 -1.16
N ALA A 277 27.05 0.65 -0.68
CA ALA A 277 27.71 -0.61 -1.06
C ALA A 277 27.60 -0.92 -2.57
N GLY A 278 26.47 -0.59 -3.20
CA GLY A 278 26.25 -0.83 -4.63
C GLY A 278 26.63 0.34 -5.56
N SER A 279 26.84 1.53 -4.99
CA SER A 279 26.90 2.80 -5.72
C SER A 279 27.93 2.85 -6.85
N ALA A 280 29.20 2.49 -6.60
CA ALA A 280 30.24 2.52 -7.62
C ALA A 280 29.98 1.52 -8.76
N ALA A 281 29.44 0.34 -8.44
CA ALA A 281 29.06 -0.65 -9.45
C ALA A 281 27.86 -0.17 -10.27
N ALA A 282 26.93 0.54 -9.64
CA ALA A 282 25.80 1.13 -10.32
C ALA A 282 26.21 2.27 -11.28
N ILE A 283 27.15 3.13 -10.88
CA ILE A 283 27.74 4.15 -11.77
C ILE A 283 28.44 3.48 -12.96
N GLN A 284 29.19 2.40 -12.72
CA GLN A 284 29.85 1.67 -13.79
C GLN A 284 28.84 1.13 -14.81
N ARG A 285 27.79 0.46 -14.32
CA ARG A 285 26.72 -0.07 -15.15
C ARG A 285 26.00 1.04 -15.92
N GLN A 286 25.67 2.15 -15.26
CA GLN A 286 25.09 3.32 -15.92
C GLN A 286 25.93 3.81 -17.11
N ASN A 287 27.25 3.86 -16.97
CA ASN A 287 28.13 4.26 -18.07
C ASN A 287 28.06 3.27 -19.25
N VAL A 288 27.94 1.97 -18.96
CA VAL A 288 27.75 0.94 -19.98
C VAL A 288 26.43 1.12 -20.73
N LEU A 289 25.33 1.34 -20.01
CA LEU A 289 24.02 1.57 -20.62
C LEU A 289 24.03 2.85 -21.48
N ASN A 290 24.56 3.95 -20.97
CA ASN A 290 24.65 5.23 -21.68
C ASN A 290 25.45 5.10 -22.99
N ALA A 291 26.51 4.28 -23.00
CA ALA A 291 27.30 4.04 -24.21
C ALA A 291 26.53 3.28 -25.31
N VAL A 292 25.49 2.52 -24.95
CA VAL A 292 24.67 1.75 -25.90
C VAL A 292 23.42 2.51 -26.34
N VAL A 293 22.73 3.16 -25.39
CA VAL A 293 21.46 3.85 -25.60
C VAL A 293 21.66 5.24 -26.23
N GLY A 294 22.67 5.98 -25.76
CA GLY A 294 22.88 7.38 -26.14
C GLY A 294 21.81 8.34 -25.60
N ASP A 295 21.85 9.59 -26.08
CA ASP A 295 20.86 10.63 -25.74
C ASP A 295 19.85 10.76 -26.89
N VAL A 296 18.82 9.90 -26.87
CA VAL A 296 17.79 9.79 -27.90
C VAL A 296 16.42 9.57 -27.27
N ASP A 297 15.36 9.94 -28.00
CA ASP A 297 13.98 9.70 -27.54
C ASP A 297 13.76 8.21 -27.25
N ILE A 298 13.10 7.95 -26.13
CA ILE A 298 12.77 6.59 -25.69
C ILE A 298 11.27 6.34 -25.81
N ALA A 299 10.93 5.16 -26.32
CA ALA A 299 9.60 4.58 -26.22
C ALA A 299 9.67 3.38 -25.28
N PHE A 300 8.59 3.10 -24.55
CA PHE A 300 8.55 1.96 -23.63
C PHE A 300 7.20 1.23 -23.73
N ASP A 301 7.22 -0.05 -23.41
CA ASP A 301 6.04 -0.91 -23.32
C ASP A 301 6.11 -1.68 -22.00
N VAL A 302 5.21 -1.34 -21.09
CA VAL A 302 5.17 -1.89 -19.72
C VAL A 302 4.66 -3.34 -19.68
N ASP A 303 3.92 -3.77 -20.69
CA ASP A 303 3.39 -5.13 -20.78
C ASP A 303 4.45 -6.07 -21.38
N ARG A 304 5.16 -5.60 -22.40
CA ARG A 304 6.25 -6.37 -23.05
C ARG A 304 7.58 -6.25 -22.33
N ARG A 305 7.69 -5.35 -21.34
CA ARG A 305 8.94 -5.02 -20.65
C ARG A 305 10.05 -4.62 -21.60
N THR A 306 9.74 -3.73 -22.53
CA THR A 306 10.70 -3.26 -23.53
C THR A 306 10.90 -1.75 -23.49
N LEU A 307 12.13 -1.32 -23.76
CA LEU A 307 12.53 0.07 -23.95
C LEU A 307 13.20 0.21 -25.32
N THR A 308 12.67 1.07 -26.18
CA THR A 308 13.21 1.34 -27.51
C THR A 308 13.88 2.71 -27.52
N ALA A 309 15.14 2.76 -27.93
CA ALA A 309 15.94 3.97 -28.04
C ALA A 309 16.81 3.89 -29.30
N GLY A 310 16.79 4.94 -30.12
CA GLY A 310 17.63 4.99 -31.34
C GLY A 310 17.40 3.82 -32.31
N GLY A 311 16.18 3.30 -32.38
CA GLY A 311 15.82 2.14 -33.21
C GLY A 311 16.25 0.77 -32.67
N ARG A 312 16.87 0.71 -31.49
CA ARG A 312 17.17 -0.53 -30.78
C ARG A 312 16.12 -0.76 -29.71
N THR A 313 15.63 -2.00 -29.60
CA THR A 313 14.73 -2.41 -28.54
C THR A 313 15.49 -3.26 -27.54
N LEU A 314 15.51 -2.79 -26.29
CA LEU A 314 16.03 -3.50 -25.13
C LEU A 314 14.86 -4.14 -24.39
N HIS A 315 15.10 -5.32 -23.82
CA HIS A 315 14.19 -6.14 -23.06
C HIS A 315 14.54 -6.09 -21.56
N GLY A 316 13.75 -6.77 -20.74
CA GLY A 316 14.01 -6.85 -19.29
C GLY A 316 13.74 -5.55 -18.54
N MET A 317 13.04 -4.59 -19.16
CA MET A 317 12.72 -3.31 -18.55
C MET A 317 11.88 -3.51 -17.28
N THR A 318 12.25 -2.79 -16.22
CA THR A 318 11.45 -2.64 -15.01
C THR A 318 11.10 -1.16 -14.87
N PHE A 319 9.82 -0.83 -14.76
CA PHE A 319 9.38 0.54 -14.51
C PHE A 319 9.51 0.82 -13.02
N LEU A 320 10.50 1.64 -12.62
CA LEU A 320 10.83 1.88 -11.22
C LEU A 320 9.82 2.83 -10.57
N GLY A 321 9.50 3.93 -11.25
CA GLY A 321 8.65 4.95 -10.69
C GLY A 321 8.78 6.29 -11.39
N SER A 322 8.28 7.32 -10.74
CA SER A 322 8.19 8.66 -11.29
C SER A 322 8.56 9.73 -10.27
N PHE A 323 9.16 10.80 -10.76
CA PHE A 323 9.44 12.00 -9.99
C PHE A 323 8.64 13.18 -10.55
N SER A 324 7.99 13.94 -9.66
CA SER A 324 7.25 15.15 -10.00
C SER A 324 8.13 16.39 -9.78
N HIS A 325 8.38 17.16 -10.84
CA HIS A 325 9.11 18.44 -10.77
C HIS A 325 8.24 19.59 -10.27
N LEU A 326 6.95 19.35 -10.02
CA LEU A 326 6.03 20.35 -9.48
C LEU A 326 5.93 20.29 -7.96
N SER A 327 6.11 19.09 -7.40
CA SER A 327 5.90 18.82 -5.97
C SER A 327 7.11 18.20 -5.31
N ASP A 328 8.22 18.04 -6.04
CA ASP A 328 9.46 17.41 -5.58
C ASP A 328 9.25 16.06 -4.89
N THR A 329 8.31 15.28 -5.42
CA THR A 329 7.92 14.00 -4.83
C THR A 329 8.29 12.83 -5.72
N TRP A 330 8.82 11.79 -5.11
CA TRP A 330 8.98 10.48 -5.71
C TRP A 330 7.74 9.61 -5.47
N LEU A 331 7.34 8.87 -6.49
CA LEU A 331 6.30 7.85 -6.44
C LEU A 331 6.80 6.57 -7.09
N TRP A 332 6.95 5.50 -6.32
CA TRP A 332 7.27 4.18 -6.85
C TRP A 332 6.14 3.65 -7.73
N ALA A 333 6.48 2.87 -8.76
CA ALA A 333 5.48 2.38 -9.71
C ALA A 333 4.38 1.54 -9.04
N TRP A 334 4.71 0.70 -8.07
CA TRP A 334 3.73 -0.11 -7.31
C TRP A 334 2.72 0.72 -6.51
N ALA A 335 3.06 1.97 -6.19
CA ALA A 335 2.21 2.89 -5.45
C ALA A 335 1.36 3.78 -6.38
N ASN A 336 1.53 3.65 -7.69
CA ASN A 336 0.73 4.37 -8.67
C ASN A 336 -0.56 3.58 -8.95
N PRO A 337 -1.76 4.14 -8.73
CA PRO A 337 -3.03 3.45 -8.95
C PRO A 337 -3.24 2.93 -10.39
N HIS A 338 -2.51 3.48 -11.36
CA HIS A 338 -2.59 3.05 -12.77
C HIS A 338 -1.70 1.84 -13.08
N TYR A 339 -0.71 1.55 -12.23
CA TYR A 339 0.28 0.48 -12.44
C TYR A 339 0.31 -0.44 -11.21
N GLY A 340 -0.57 -1.44 -11.19
CA GLY A 340 -0.60 -2.43 -10.11
C GLY A 340 0.49 -3.50 -10.23
N ASP A 341 0.62 -4.33 -9.20
CA ASP A 341 1.58 -5.46 -9.15
C ASP A 341 1.40 -6.48 -10.31
N GLY A 342 0.25 -6.48 -10.97
CA GLY A 342 -0.02 -7.30 -12.16
C GLY A 342 0.63 -6.81 -13.46
N VAL A 343 1.18 -5.59 -13.50
CA VAL A 343 1.87 -5.06 -14.68
C VAL A 343 3.26 -5.72 -14.79
N PRO A 344 3.59 -6.38 -15.93
CA PRO A 344 4.84 -7.12 -16.08
C PRO A 344 6.11 -6.31 -15.77
N ALA A 345 6.17 -5.04 -16.18
CA ALA A 345 7.31 -4.18 -15.89
C ALA A 345 7.38 -3.69 -14.43
N VAL A 346 6.33 -3.86 -13.62
CA VAL A 346 6.32 -3.47 -12.19
C VAL A 346 6.64 -4.66 -11.30
N ALA A 347 6.26 -5.88 -11.69
CA ALA A 347 6.43 -7.09 -10.90
C ALA A 347 7.84 -7.28 -10.28
N PRO A 348 8.97 -6.97 -10.96
CA PRO A 348 10.30 -7.09 -10.36
C PRO A 348 10.53 -6.18 -9.14
N LEU A 349 9.81 -5.06 -9.03
CA LEU A 349 9.92 -4.15 -7.88
C LEU A 349 9.47 -4.76 -6.55
N ALA A 350 8.76 -5.89 -6.55
CA ALA A 350 8.45 -6.62 -5.34
C ALA A 350 9.72 -6.95 -4.53
N ALA A 351 10.84 -7.24 -5.20
CA ALA A 351 12.13 -7.49 -4.54
C ALA A 351 12.69 -6.23 -3.87
N VAL A 352 12.44 -5.04 -4.42
CA VAL A 352 12.86 -3.76 -3.83
C VAL A 352 12.03 -3.45 -2.58
N ARG A 353 10.70 -3.60 -2.69
CA ARG A 353 9.77 -3.41 -1.57
C ARG A 353 10.06 -4.39 -0.43
N GLU A 354 10.22 -5.67 -0.73
CA GLU A 354 10.54 -6.71 0.25
C GLU A 354 11.90 -6.44 0.92
N HIS A 355 12.90 -5.98 0.18
CA HIS A 355 14.18 -5.57 0.76
C HIS A 355 14.00 -4.40 1.73
N GLY A 356 13.22 -3.39 1.34
CA GLY A 356 12.90 -2.23 2.16
C GLY A 356 12.21 -2.62 3.47
N GLU A 357 11.23 -3.51 3.41
CA GLU A 357 10.52 -4.03 4.59
C GLU A 357 11.44 -4.86 5.48
N ARG A 358 12.18 -5.81 4.90
CA ARG A 358 13.05 -6.75 5.65
C ARG A 358 14.20 -6.05 6.37
N HIS A 359 14.78 -5.02 5.76
CA HIS A 359 15.92 -4.29 6.32
C HIS A 359 15.52 -2.94 6.91
N ALA A 360 14.21 -2.66 6.98
CA ALA A 360 13.63 -1.43 7.48
C ALA A 360 14.23 -0.16 6.83
N VAL A 361 14.38 -0.17 5.51
CA VAL A 361 14.81 0.95 4.68
C VAL A 361 13.57 1.72 4.18
N PRO A 362 13.20 2.85 4.80
CA PRO A 362 11.91 3.50 4.53
C PRO A 362 11.75 3.97 3.08
N GLU A 363 12.83 4.38 2.44
CA GLU A 363 12.83 4.88 1.06
C GLU A 363 12.46 3.81 0.03
N LEU A 364 12.68 2.53 0.36
CA LEU A 364 12.36 1.40 -0.50
C LEU A 364 11.02 0.74 -0.14
N ALA A 365 10.47 1.02 1.04
CA ALA A 365 9.20 0.48 1.51
C ALA A 365 8.03 1.46 1.31
N ALA A 366 8.25 2.75 1.53
CA ALA A 366 7.23 3.77 1.36
C ALA A 366 6.87 3.93 -0.12
N GLY A 367 5.58 4.00 -0.45
CA GLY A 367 5.12 4.15 -1.83
C GLY A 367 5.40 5.54 -2.42
N ARG A 368 5.29 6.59 -1.60
CA ARG A 368 5.49 7.98 -1.97
C ARG A 368 6.41 8.67 -0.96
N LEU A 369 7.32 9.50 -1.45
CA LEU A 369 8.27 10.26 -0.63
C LEU A 369 8.27 11.71 -1.07
N ASP A 370 8.27 12.61 -0.09
CA ASP A 370 8.48 14.05 -0.30
C ASP A 370 9.97 14.35 -0.18
N LEU A 371 10.58 14.79 -1.28
CA LEU A 371 12.01 15.07 -1.39
C LEU A 371 12.29 16.58 -1.43
N SER A 372 11.27 17.43 -1.21
CA SER A 372 11.39 18.90 -1.31
C SER A 372 12.43 19.52 -0.37
N GLY A 373 12.82 18.80 0.69
CA GLY A 373 13.85 19.25 1.64
C GLY A 373 15.28 19.01 1.15
N PHE A 374 15.49 18.21 0.09
CA PHE A 374 16.81 17.99 -0.47
C PHE A 374 17.30 19.22 -1.24
N PRO A 375 18.62 19.52 -1.25
CA PRO A 375 19.19 20.59 -2.08
C PRO A 375 18.93 20.40 -3.59
N ASP A 376 18.90 19.15 -4.05
CA ASP A 376 18.51 18.75 -5.40
C ASP A 376 17.57 17.53 -5.31
N PRO A 377 16.25 17.75 -5.26
CA PRO A 377 15.26 16.68 -5.14
C PRO A 377 15.27 15.70 -6.32
N HIS A 378 15.56 16.18 -7.53
CA HIS A 378 15.62 15.33 -8.72
C HIS A 378 16.85 14.41 -8.69
N GLN A 379 18.00 14.92 -8.24
CA GLN A 379 19.16 14.08 -8.00
C GLN A 379 18.90 13.06 -6.90
N ALA A 380 18.14 13.43 -5.86
CA ALA A 380 17.78 12.50 -4.80
C ALA A 380 16.92 11.33 -5.32
N ALA A 381 15.89 11.63 -6.12
CA ALA A 381 15.10 10.63 -6.82
C ALA A 381 15.94 9.72 -7.73
N THR A 382 16.92 10.30 -8.44
CA THR A 382 17.82 9.55 -9.32
C THR A 382 18.69 8.58 -8.53
N THR A 383 19.23 8.99 -7.37
CA THR A 383 19.99 8.12 -6.48
C THR A 383 19.15 6.94 -5.96
N MET A 384 17.88 7.17 -5.61
CA MET A 384 16.96 6.11 -5.23
C MET A 384 16.70 5.12 -6.36
N ALA A 385 16.46 5.61 -7.58
CA ALA A 385 16.27 4.76 -8.75
C ALA A 385 17.51 3.88 -9.02
N ILE A 386 18.71 4.46 -8.93
CA ILE A 386 19.98 3.74 -9.10
C ILE A 386 20.19 2.70 -8.00
N ALA A 387 19.87 3.02 -6.74
CA ALA A 387 19.98 2.08 -5.63
C ALA A 387 19.03 0.88 -5.80
N ALA A 388 17.78 1.12 -6.23
CA ALA A 388 16.84 0.05 -6.55
C ALA A 388 17.32 -0.80 -7.74
N ALA A 389 17.81 -0.17 -8.81
CA ALA A 389 18.39 -0.90 -9.94
C ALA A 389 19.60 -1.75 -9.52
N ALA A 390 20.45 -1.24 -8.62
CA ALA A 390 21.59 -1.99 -8.11
C ALA A 390 21.17 -3.31 -7.43
N LEU A 391 20.05 -3.29 -6.70
CA LEU A 391 19.43 -4.46 -6.07
C LEU A 391 18.81 -5.43 -7.09
N LEU A 392 18.15 -4.89 -8.12
CA LEU A 392 17.55 -5.70 -9.19
C LEU A 392 18.59 -6.37 -10.10
N GLY A 393 19.81 -5.85 -10.17
CA GLY A 393 20.83 -6.31 -11.10
C GLY A 393 20.84 -5.50 -12.40
N GLY A 394 21.20 -6.10 -13.54
CA GLY A 394 21.17 -5.45 -14.86
C GLY A 394 22.11 -4.28 -15.07
N ASN A 395 21.89 -3.52 -16.13
CA ASN A 395 22.88 -2.63 -16.75
C ASN A 395 22.67 -1.14 -16.44
N GLY A 396 21.68 -0.74 -15.65
CA GLY A 396 21.55 0.65 -15.18
C GLY A 396 20.12 1.17 -15.24
N VAL A 397 20.00 2.50 -15.20
CA VAL A 397 18.73 3.22 -15.17
C VAL A 397 18.64 4.17 -16.35
N GLN A 398 17.50 4.18 -17.04
CA GLN A 398 17.14 5.20 -18.01
C GLN A 398 16.01 6.05 -17.48
N SER A 399 15.99 7.33 -17.83
CA SER A 399 14.86 8.21 -17.51
C SER A 399 14.36 8.96 -18.74
N CYS A 400 13.10 9.38 -18.73
CA CYS A 400 12.56 10.33 -19.71
C CYS A 400 11.66 11.37 -19.06
N ARG A 401 11.60 12.54 -19.69
CA ARG A 401 10.66 13.60 -19.33
C ARG A 401 9.26 13.23 -19.82
N VAL A 402 8.28 13.49 -18.97
CA VAL A 402 6.86 13.30 -19.26
C VAL A 402 6.07 14.54 -18.89
N ASN A 403 4.83 14.65 -19.39
CA ASN A 403 3.92 15.77 -19.10
C ASN A 403 4.56 17.14 -19.34
N ASP A 404 5.10 17.36 -20.55
CA ASP A 404 5.82 18.59 -20.93
C ASP A 404 6.99 18.93 -20.00
N GLY A 405 7.66 17.90 -19.50
CA GLY A 405 8.75 18.04 -18.55
C GLY A 405 8.30 18.40 -17.13
N LYS A 406 7.04 18.21 -16.76
CA LYS A 406 6.61 18.33 -15.35
C LYS A 406 6.90 17.07 -14.53
N GLY A 407 7.21 15.95 -15.19
CA GLY A 407 7.59 14.69 -14.55
C GLY A 407 8.81 14.04 -15.21
N SER A 408 9.43 13.11 -14.49
CA SER A 408 10.39 12.14 -15.03
C SER A 408 9.91 10.72 -14.72
N PHE A 409 9.95 9.80 -15.69
CA PHE A 409 9.84 8.37 -15.47
C PHE A 409 11.22 7.72 -15.42
N TYR A 410 11.36 6.69 -14.59
CA TYR A 410 12.62 5.95 -14.39
C TYR A 410 12.42 4.47 -14.67
N PHE A 411 13.34 3.89 -15.42
CA PHE A 411 13.32 2.52 -15.88
C PHE A 411 14.66 1.86 -15.57
N HIS A 412 14.63 0.69 -14.98
CA HIS A 412 15.79 -0.20 -14.91
C HIS A 412 15.83 -1.08 -16.16
N VAL A 413 17.02 -1.34 -16.69
CA VAL A 413 17.22 -2.17 -17.90
C VAL A 413 18.17 -3.32 -17.57
N ASP A 414 17.71 -4.54 -17.79
CA ASP A 414 18.45 -5.80 -17.63
C ASP A 414 18.35 -6.62 -18.90
N ASP A 415 18.99 -6.13 -19.97
CA ASP A 415 19.02 -6.80 -21.26
C ASP A 415 20.33 -7.58 -21.43
N PRO A 416 20.30 -8.90 -21.67
CA PRO A 416 21.50 -9.72 -21.86
C PRO A 416 22.34 -9.34 -23.10
N ALA A 417 21.79 -8.56 -24.04
CA ALA A 417 22.52 -8.00 -25.17
C ALA A 417 23.44 -6.82 -24.78
N LEU A 418 23.25 -6.24 -23.59
CA LEU A 418 24.14 -5.21 -23.09
C LEU A 418 25.42 -5.84 -22.53
N PRO A 419 26.59 -5.24 -22.78
CA PRO A 419 27.85 -5.83 -22.33
C PRO A 419 27.92 -5.81 -20.80
N ALA A 420 28.58 -6.82 -20.23
CA ALA A 420 28.85 -6.86 -18.80
C ALA A 420 29.86 -5.77 -18.42
N ALA A 421 29.66 -5.18 -17.24
CA ALA A 421 30.63 -4.27 -16.66
C ALA A 421 31.81 -5.07 -16.08
N GLU A 422 32.97 -5.05 -16.74
CA GLU A 422 34.17 -5.76 -16.26
C GLU A 422 34.98 -4.94 -15.25
N PHE A 423 35.69 -5.63 -14.35
CA PHE A 423 36.59 -4.97 -13.42
C PHE A 423 37.85 -4.45 -14.12
N ASP A 424 38.00 -3.13 -14.19
CA ASP A 424 39.22 -2.45 -14.63
C ASP A 424 39.82 -1.63 -13.46
N PRO A 425 41.04 -1.92 -12.99
CA PRO A 425 41.65 -1.22 -11.86
C PRO A 425 41.73 0.30 -12.02
N LEU A 426 41.96 0.81 -13.24
CA LEU A 426 42.08 2.25 -13.48
C LEU A 426 40.73 2.94 -13.37
N SER A 427 39.70 2.38 -14.01
CA SER A 427 38.33 2.90 -13.94
C SER A 427 37.75 2.74 -12.53
N ALA A 428 38.09 1.65 -11.84
CA ALA A 428 37.65 1.34 -10.47
C ALA A 428 38.00 2.47 -9.49
N THR A 429 39.21 3.03 -9.54
CA THR A 429 39.62 4.11 -8.63
C THR A 429 38.74 5.35 -8.82
N ARG A 430 38.50 5.76 -10.07
CA ARG A 430 37.62 6.89 -10.39
C ARG A 430 36.19 6.65 -9.93
N LEU A 431 35.64 5.47 -10.23
CA LEU A 431 34.26 5.11 -9.90
C LEU A 431 34.02 5.11 -8.39
N MET A 432 34.95 4.56 -7.61
CA MET A 432 34.85 4.55 -6.15
C MET A 432 34.95 5.94 -5.55
N THR A 433 35.83 6.80 -6.06
CA THR A 433 35.93 8.20 -5.60
C THR A 433 34.65 8.97 -5.91
N THR A 434 34.10 8.87 -7.13
CA THR A 434 32.83 9.51 -7.49
C THR A 434 31.67 9.00 -6.61
N ALA A 435 31.61 7.70 -6.36
CA ALA A 435 30.59 7.13 -5.48
C ALA A 435 30.74 7.58 -4.01
N ALA A 436 31.98 7.77 -3.54
CA ALA A 436 32.28 8.25 -2.20
C ALA A 436 31.87 9.72 -1.99
N GLU A 437 31.82 10.54 -3.05
CA GLU A 437 31.27 11.90 -2.98
C GLU A 437 29.76 11.91 -2.76
N ILE A 438 29.04 10.92 -3.30
CA ILE A 438 27.59 10.76 -3.10
C ILE A 438 27.29 10.29 -1.67
N PHE A 439 28.14 9.42 -1.11
CA PHE A 439 27.99 8.85 0.23
C PHE A 439 29.21 9.17 1.13
N PRO A 440 29.37 10.44 1.55
CA PRO A 440 30.60 10.91 2.19
C PRO A 440 30.90 10.25 3.53
N THR A 441 29.89 9.71 4.23
CA THR A 441 30.06 9.02 5.52
C THR A 441 30.31 7.52 5.40
N GLU A 442 30.18 6.95 4.20
CA GLU A 442 30.23 5.49 3.97
C GLU A 442 31.34 5.10 2.96
N GLN A 443 32.38 5.92 2.79
CA GLN A 443 33.38 5.74 1.73
C GLN A 443 34.08 4.36 1.78
N ARG A 444 34.40 3.85 2.97
CA ARG A 444 34.94 2.48 3.10
C ARG A 444 33.95 1.42 2.60
N ARG A 445 32.65 1.60 2.85
CA ARG A 445 31.61 0.67 2.41
C ARG A 445 31.45 0.71 0.90
N VAL A 446 31.54 1.89 0.29
CA VAL A 446 31.59 2.05 -1.18
C VAL A 446 32.71 1.19 -1.79
N VAL A 447 33.92 1.29 -1.24
CA VAL A 447 35.08 0.53 -1.73
C VAL A 447 34.87 -0.98 -1.55
N ARG A 448 34.50 -1.43 -0.34
CA ARG A 448 34.25 -2.86 -0.08
C ARG A 448 33.19 -3.42 -1.00
N GLY A 449 32.09 -2.69 -1.18
CA GLY A 449 30.96 -3.10 -1.98
C GLY A 449 31.31 -3.22 -3.47
N PHE A 450 32.08 -2.26 -4.02
CA PHE A 450 32.56 -2.34 -5.40
C PHE A 450 33.47 -3.55 -5.64
N LEU A 451 34.43 -3.76 -4.74
CA LEU A 451 35.36 -4.89 -4.84
C LEU A 451 34.62 -6.23 -4.70
N ALA A 452 33.67 -6.32 -3.77
CA ALA A 452 32.85 -7.52 -3.58
C ALA A 452 31.94 -7.80 -4.79
N HIS A 453 31.34 -6.77 -5.39
CA HIS A 453 30.52 -6.89 -6.60
C HIS A 453 31.28 -7.57 -7.75
N HIS A 454 32.57 -7.24 -7.90
CA HIS A 454 33.45 -7.84 -8.91
C HIS A 454 34.14 -9.15 -8.45
N GLY A 455 33.76 -9.69 -7.29
CA GLY A 455 34.36 -10.92 -6.75
C GLY A 455 35.84 -10.78 -6.42
N CYS A 456 36.31 -9.57 -6.10
CA CYS A 456 37.70 -9.34 -5.73
C CYS A 456 38.02 -10.01 -4.39
N ARG A 457 39.25 -10.50 -4.24
CA ARG A 457 39.78 -10.89 -2.93
C ARG A 457 40.16 -9.63 -2.16
N ILE A 458 39.50 -9.40 -1.04
CA ILE A 458 39.67 -8.18 -0.22
C ILE A 458 40.61 -8.48 0.96
N ARG A 459 41.59 -7.61 1.19
CA ARG A 459 42.38 -7.53 2.42
C ARG A 459 42.27 -6.13 2.97
N GLU A 460 42.05 -5.96 4.26
CA GLU A 460 41.91 -4.62 4.83
C GLU A 460 42.48 -4.51 6.25
N ASN A 461 42.85 -3.28 6.59
CA ASN A 461 43.16 -2.81 7.93
C ASN A 461 42.57 -1.40 8.12
N GLU A 462 42.87 -0.74 9.24
CA GLU A 462 42.33 0.59 9.55
C GLU A 462 42.70 1.64 8.49
N GLU A 463 43.89 1.55 7.89
CA GLU A 463 44.40 2.56 6.96
C GLU A 463 44.15 2.22 5.48
N VAL A 464 43.95 0.95 5.13
CA VAL A 464 43.98 0.50 3.73
C VAL A 464 42.95 -0.60 3.45
N ILE A 465 42.36 -0.56 2.26
CA ILE A 465 41.63 -1.67 1.62
C ILE A 465 42.32 -2.04 0.31
N ASP A 466 42.79 -3.28 0.22
CA ASP A 466 43.35 -3.89 -0.98
C ASP A 466 42.33 -4.82 -1.63
N GLY A 467 42.15 -4.69 -2.94
CA GLY A 467 41.33 -5.57 -3.77
C GLY A 467 42.13 -6.17 -4.91
N ILE A 468 42.12 -7.50 -5.01
CA ILE A 468 42.68 -8.22 -6.17
C ILE A 468 41.53 -8.80 -6.97
N GLY A 469 41.33 -8.29 -8.18
CA GLY A 469 40.28 -8.72 -9.09
C GLY A 469 40.54 -10.10 -9.71
N PRO A 470 39.52 -10.70 -10.34
CA PRO A 470 39.60 -12.06 -10.90
C PRO A 470 40.72 -12.26 -11.94
N GLN A 471 41.05 -11.20 -12.69
CA GLN A 471 42.10 -11.21 -13.71
C GLN A 471 43.48 -10.75 -13.17
N GLY A 472 43.65 -10.63 -11.85
CA GLY A 472 44.91 -10.23 -11.20
C GLY A 472 45.19 -8.73 -11.17
N GLY A 473 44.27 -7.89 -11.66
CA GLY A 473 44.32 -6.43 -11.46
C GLY A 473 44.16 -6.08 -9.98
N GLN A 474 44.96 -5.14 -9.48
CA GLN A 474 44.97 -4.75 -8.07
C GLN A 474 44.59 -3.28 -7.93
N VAL A 475 43.75 -3.00 -6.92
CA VAL A 475 43.46 -1.64 -6.45
C VAL A 475 43.74 -1.57 -4.95
N THR A 476 44.39 -0.50 -4.54
CA THR A 476 44.65 -0.18 -3.14
C THR A 476 44.03 1.18 -2.83
N VAL A 477 43.19 1.23 -1.82
CA VAL A 477 42.57 2.48 -1.35
C VAL A 477 43.05 2.75 0.07
N ALA A 478 43.75 3.87 0.25
CA ALA A 478 44.19 4.36 1.55
C ALA A 478 43.15 5.32 2.12
N PHE A 479 42.96 5.28 3.43
CA PHE A 479 42.01 6.08 4.17
C PHE A 479 42.71 6.97 5.20
N THR A 480 42.07 8.09 5.52
CA THR A 480 42.38 8.89 6.70
C THR A 480 41.86 8.21 7.97
N PRO A 481 42.30 8.62 9.18
CA PRO A 481 41.79 8.04 10.43
C PRO A 481 40.28 8.19 10.62
N ASP A 482 39.67 9.21 10.03
CA ASP A 482 38.22 9.45 9.98
C ASP A 482 37.50 8.70 8.85
N GLY A 483 38.21 7.83 8.12
CA GLY A 483 37.62 6.90 7.15
C GLY A 483 37.35 7.48 5.76
N LEU A 484 37.91 8.65 5.44
CA LEU A 484 37.81 9.27 4.11
C LEU A 484 38.90 8.72 3.18
N ILE A 485 38.60 8.59 1.89
CA ILE A 485 39.56 8.18 0.87
C ILE A 485 40.67 9.24 0.81
N LYS A 486 41.88 8.81 1.15
CA LYS A 486 43.10 9.62 1.11
C LYS A 486 43.81 9.50 -0.24
N ALA A 487 43.88 8.28 -0.77
CA ALA A 487 44.52 8.01 -2.05
C ALA A 487 44.03 6.68 -2.62
N THR A 488 44.02 6.57 -3.95
CA THR A 488 43.71 5.35 -4.68
C THR A 488 44.83 5.03 -5.64
N THR A 489 45.33 3.79 -5.64
CA THR A 489 46.33 3.32 -6.59
C THR A 489 45.83 2.07 -7.33
N ALA A 490 46.19 1.99 -8.61
CA ALA A 490 45.86 0.85 -9.47
C ALA A 490 47.17 0.20 -9.96
N GLY A 491 47.19 -1.12 -10.04
CA GLY A 491 48.35 -1.89 -10.48
C GLY A 491 47.99 -3.31 -10.91
N ARG A 492 49.01 -4.15 -11.10
CA ARG A 492 48.87 -5.60 -11.25
C ARG A 492 49.45 -6.28 -10.02
N ALA A 493 48.79 -7.32 -9.53
CA ALA A 493 49.35 -8.14 -8.46
C ALA A 493 50.70 -8.73 -8.91
N ALA A 494 51.72 -8.64 -8.06
CA ALA A 494 52.99 -9.31 -8.31
C ALA A 494 52.72 -10.82 -8.39
N ALA A 495 53.23 -11.49 -9.44
CA ALA A 495 53.18 -12.94 -9.55
C ALA A 495 53.99 -13.53 -8.39
N GLY A 496 53.28 -14.03 -7.38
CA GLY A 496 53.85 -14.75 -6.24
C GLY A 496 54.03 -16.23 -6.54
#